data_AF-A0A6B2JMR5-F1
#
_entry.id   AF-A0A6B2JMR5-F1
#
_cell.length_a   1.000
_cell.length_b   1.000
_cell.length_c   1.000
_cell.angle_alpha   90.00
_cell.angle_beta   90.00
_cell.angle_gamma   90.00
#
_symmetry.space_group_name_H-M   'P 1'
#
loop_
_entity.id
_entity.type
_entity.pdbx_description
1 polymer ?
#
loop_
_entity_poly.entity_id
_entity_poly.type
_entity_poly.pdbx_seq_one_letter_code
_entity_poly.pdbx_strand_id
1 'polypeptide(L)'
;MTPDLINLALACFIVAINWLALVWVGWKDVGRAGATGSRDDEKAPKPGAMTNRLNRALTNSYQALALFTAAIVLIVLSDSGMGLTAILGWIFLAARAAYIPIYALDLNPWRSVVWAIGLFATLALVLVALL
;
A
#
# COMPACT_ATOMS: atom_id res chain seq x y z
N MET A 1 17.52 -14.47 -0.28
CA MET A 1 16.94 -13.21 0.23
C MET A 1 16.55 -13.42 1.68
N THR A 2 16.83 -12.46 2.57
CA THR A 2 16.36 -12.52 3.96
C THR A 2 14.83 -12.43 4.02
N PRO A 3 14.17 -12.92 5.09
CA PRO A 3 12.73 -12.76 5.26
C PRO A 3 12.26 -11.31 5.15
N ASP A 4 13.03 -10.35 5.67
CA ASP A 4 12.73 -8.92 5.59
C ASP A 4 12.70 -8.41 4.14
N LEU A 5 13.65 -8.83 3.31
CA LEU A 5 13.66 -8.50 1.88
C LEU A 5 12.55 -9.18 1.09
N ILE A 6 12.17 -10.41 1.47
CA ILE A 6 10.99 -11.08 0.89
C ILE A 6 9.74 -10.26 1.20
N ASN A 7 9.60 -9.81 2.45
CA ASN A 7 8.46 -8.99 2.86
C ASN A 7 8.39 -7.67 2.06
N LEU A 8 9.52 -6.99 1.87
CA LEU A 8 9.58 -5.78 1.04
C LEU A 8 9.18 -6.06 -0.42
N ALA A 9 9.70 -7.13 -1.02
CA ALA A 9 9.35 -7.50 -2.40
C ALA A 9 7.85 -7.79 -2.56
N LEU A 10 7.24 -8.53 -1.62
CA LEU A 10 5.81 -8.80 -1.61
C LEU A 10 4.98 -7.53 -1.41
N ALA A 11 5.44 -6.58 -0.59
CA ALA A 11 4.76 -5.30 -0.41
C ALA A 11 4.69 -4.52 -1.72
N CYS A 12 5.78 -4.51 -2.50
CA CYS A 12 5.80 -3.90 -3.84
C CYS A 12 4.75 -4.53 -4.76
N PHE A 13 4.62 -5.86 -4.75
CA PHE A 13 3.57 -6.53 -5.53
C PHE A 13 2.15 -6.16 -5.08
N ILE A 14 1.89 -6.07 -3.78
CA ILE A 14 0.57 -5.65 -3.26
C ILE A 14 0.21 -4.24 -3.74
N VAL A 15 1.17 -3.29 -3.67
CA VAL A 15 0.94 -1.92 -4.15
C VAL A 15 0.74 -1.87 -5.66
N ALA A 16 1.52 -2.66 -6.42
CA ALA A 16 1.34 -2.79 -7.87
C ALA A 16 -0.04 -3.36 -8.22
N ILE A 17 -0.55 -4.34 -7.47
CA ILE A 17 -1.90 -4.89 -7.65
C ILE A 17 -2.97 -3.80 -7.40
N ASN A 18 -2.83 -2.97 -6.36
CA ASN A 18 -3.74 -1.83 -6.16
C ASN A 18 -3.70 -0.88 -7.36
N TRP A 19 -2.50 -0.59 -7.89
CA TRP A 19 -2.36 0.30 -9.03
C TRP A 19 -3.02 -0.27 -10.29
N LEU A 20 -2.81 -1.56 -10.57
CA LEU A 20 -3.47 -2.25 -11.69
C LEU A 20 -4.99 -2.27 -11.52
N ALA A 21 -5.50 -2.49 -10.30
CA ALA A 21 -6.93 -2.43 -10.02
C ALA A 21 -7.50 -1.01 -10.25
N LEU A 22 -6.78 0.03 -9.82
CA LEU A 22 -7.15 1.41 -10.08
C LEU A 22 -7.23 1.71 -11.58
N VAL A 23 -6.20 1.31 -12.34
CA VAL A 23 -6.17 1.50 -13.79
C VAL A 23 -7.36 0.78 -14.44
N TRP A 24 -7.62 -0.47 -14.06
CA TRP A 24 -8.69 -1.26 -14.64
C TRP A 24 -10.09 -0.66 -14.39
N VAL A 25 -10.39 -0.22 -13.16
CA VAL A 25 -11.68 0.43 -12.87
C VAL A 25 -11.75 1.81 -13.52
N GLY A 26 -10.66 2.59 -13.46
CA GLY A 26 -10.63 3.93 -14.04
C GLY A 26 -10.88 3.92 -15.54
N TRP A 27 -10.30 2.97 -16.27
CA TRP A 27 -10.55 2.81 -17.72
C TRP A 27 -12.02 2.52 -18.04
N LYS A 28 -12.74 1.82 -17.17
CA LYS A 28 -14.18 1.58 -17.34
C LYS A 28 -15.00 2.84 -17.09
N ASP A 29 -14.60 3.65 -16.12
CA ASP A 29 -15.31 4.88 -15.76
C ASP A 29 -15.15 5.96 -16.84
N VAL A 30 -13.93 6.16 -17.34
CA VAL A 30 -13.63 7.30 -18.24
C VAL A 30 -13.55 6.93 -19.73
N GLY A 31 -13.60 5.63 -20.04
CA GLY A 31 -13.43 5.11 -21.39
C GLY A 31 -12.04 5.37 -21.97
N ARG A 32 -11.78 4.85 -23.17
CA ARG A 32 -10.47 5.00 -23.83
C ARG A 32 -10.10 6.46 -24.06
N ALA A 33 -11.06 7.28 -24.52
CA ALA A 33 -10.83 8.70 -24.82
C ALA A 33 -10.46 9.50 -23.56
N GLY A 34 -11.12 9.25 -22.42
CA GLY A 34 -10.77 9.88 -21.15
C GLY A 34 -9.45 9.36 -20.58
N ALA A 35 -9.14 8.07 -20.76
CA ALA A 35 -7.92 7.46 -20.21
C ALA A 35 -6.64 7.91 -20.94
N THR A 36 -6.72 8.21 -22.24
CA THR A 36 -5.59 8.70 -23.05
C THR A 36 -5.63 10.21 -23.28
N GLY A 37 -6.70 10.88 -22.86
CA GLY A 37 -6.90 12.31 -23.01
C GLY A 37 -6.11 13.15 -22.01
N SER A 38 -6.19 14.47 -22.16
CA SER A 38 -5.60 15.39 -21.18
C SER A 38 -6.28 15.24 -19.82
N ARG A 39 -5.49 15.21 -18.74
CA ARG A 39 -6.03 15.20 -17.37
C ARG A 39 -6.64 16.54 -16.96
N ASP A 40 -6.32 17.61 -17.68
CA ASP A 40 -6.80 18.96 -17.43
C ASP A 40 -8.06 19.30 -18.25
N ASP A 41 -8.57 18.36 -19.06
CA ASP A 41 -9.80 18.56 -19.81
C ASP A 41 -11.01 18.46 -18.87
N GLU A 42 -11.60 19.62 -18.54
CA GLU A 42 -12.79 19.71 -17.69
C GLU A 42 -14.01 18.98 -18.26
N LYS A 43 -14.05 18.73 -19.58
CA LYS A 43 -15.11 17.99 -20.26
C LYS A 43 -14.90 16.48 -20.24
N ALA A 44 -13.72 16.01 -19.81
CA ALA A 44 -13.44 14.59 -19.73
C ALA A 44 -14.39 13.90 -18.73
N PRO A 45 -14.83 12.66 -19.03
CA PRO A 45 -15.58 11.86 -18.08
C PRO A 45 -14.83 11.75 -16.74
N LYS A 46 -15.54 11.99 -15.64
CA LYS A 46 -14.95 11.97 -14.30
C LYS A 46 -14.90 10.55 -13.73
N PRO A 47 -13.85 10.21 -12.95
CA PRO A 47 -13.79 8.92 -12.27
C PRO A 47 -14.96 8.70 -11.32
N GLY A 48 -15.48 7.47 -11.28
CA GLY A 48 -16.52 7.05 -10.35
C GLY A 48 -16.02 6.92 -8.91
N ALA A 49 -16.95 6.66 -7.99
CA ALA A 49 -16.65 6.55 -6.56
C ALA A 49 -15.61 5.46 -6.25
N MET A 50 -15.68 4.30 -6.94
CA MET A 50 -14.74 3.20 -6.75
C MET A 50 -13.32 3.59 -7.19
N THR A 51 -13.16 4.18 -8.38
CA THR A 51 -11.85 4.67 -8.86
C THR A 51 -11.25 5.68 -7.90
N ASN A 52 -12.06 6.63 -7.40
CA ASN A 52 -11.61 7.60 -6.41
C ASN A 52 -11.18 6.95 -5.09
N ARG A 53 -11.89 5.91 -4.62
CA ARG A 53 -11.52 5.15 -3.41
C ARG A 53 -10.22 4.37 -3.61
N LEU A 54 -10.07 3.66 -4.73
CA LEU A 54 -8.84 2.93 -5.06
C LEU A 54 -7.63 3.85 -5.21
N ASN A 55 -7.83 5.07 -5.74
CA ASN A 55 -6.76 6.07 -5.84
C ASN A 55 -6.29 6.56 -4.46
N ARG A 56 -7.23 6.80 -3.54
CA ARG A 56 -6.89 7.12 -2.14
C ARG A 56 -6.20 5.95 -1.43
N ALA A 57 -6.65 4.73 -1.68
CA ALA A 57 -6.00 3.52 -1.16
C ALA A 57 -4.57 3.35 -1.69
N LEU A 58 -4.35 3.64 -2.98
CA LEU A 58 -3.03 3.60 -3.61
C LEU A 58 -2.09 4.66 -3.03
N THR A 59 -2.57 5.91 -2.94
CA THR A 59 -1.79 7.02 -2.39
C THR A 59 -1.34 6.72 -0.95
N ASN A 60 -2.25 6.19 -0.11
CA ASN A 60 -1.90 5.75 1.23
C ASN A 60 -0.90 4.58 1.23
N SER A 61 -1.08 3.61 0.32
CA SER A 61 -0.18 2.47 0.20
C SER A 61 1.24 2.87 -0.22
N TYR A 62 1.40 3.89 -1.07
CA TYR A 62 2.73 4.43 -1.38
C TYR A 62 3.38 5.10 -0.18
N GLN A 63 2.65 5.88 0.62
CA GLN A 63 3.19 6.48 1.85
C GLN A 63 3.63 5.40 2.85
N ALA A 64 2.80 4.37 3.03
CA ALA A 64 3.12 3.23 3.89
C ALA A 64 4.33 2.45 3.36
N LEU A 65 4.41 2.21 2.05
CA LEU A 65 5.53 1.50 1.42
C LEU A 65 6.83 2.30 1.56
N ALA A 66 6.81 3.62 1.42
CA ALA A 66 8.00 4.45 1.59
C ALA A 66 8.59 4.29 3.00
N LEU A 67 7.75 4.39 4.04
CA LEU A 67 8.18 4.21 5.42
C LEU A 67 8.62 2.76 5.71
N PHE A 68 7.89 1.76 5.20
CA PHE A 68 8.25 0.35 5.37
C PHE A 68 9.56 0.00 4.68
N THR A 69 9.80 0.54 3.49
CA THR A 69 11.07 0.39 2.77
C THR A 69 12.23 0.92 3.62
N ALA A 70 12.08 2.13 4.19
CA ALA A 70 13.10 2.69 5.07
C ALA A 70 13.35 1.79 6.29
N ALA A 71 12.30 1.25 6.92
CA ALA A 71 12.43 0.35 8.06
C ALA A 71 13.18 -0.95 7.69
N ILE A 72 12.85 -1.57 6.56
CA ILE A 72 13.55 -2.78 6.08
C ILE A 72 15.01 -2.47 5.72
N VAL A 73 15.29 -1.32 5.10
CA VAL A 73 16.66 -0.88 4.81
C VAL A 73 17.46 -0.72 6.11
N LEU A 74 16.88 -0.11 7.14
CA LEU A 74 17.54 -0.01 8.45
C LEU A 74 17.89 -1.40 8.98
N ILE A 75 16.92 -2.31 9.07
CA ILE A 75 17.12 -3.69 9.57
C ILE A 75 18.21 -4.45 8.79
N VAL A 76 18.20 -4.36 7.46
CA VAL A 76 19.14 -5.08 6.62
C VAL A 76 20.55 -4.50 6.71
N LEU A 77 20.69 -3.17 6.75
CA LEU A 77 22.00 -2.51 6.80
C LEU A 77 22.61 -2.48 8.20
N SER A 78 21.80 -2.55 9.26
CA SER A 78 22.27 -2.67 10.64
C SER A 78 22.54 -4.11 11.08
N ASP A 79 22.22 -5.09 10.24
CA ASP A 79 22.24 -6.53 10.56
C ASP A 79 21.39 -6.89 11.80
N SER A 80 20.33 -6.11 12.07
CA SER A 80 19.40 -6.31 13.20
C SER A 80 18.26 -7.29 12.89
N GLY A 81 18.36 -8.02 11.78
CA GLY A 81 17.32 -8.96 11.34
C GLY A 81 17.15 -10.13 12.30
N MET A 82 15.90 -10.44 12.68
CA MET A 82 15.59 -11.54 13.60
C MET A 82 14.18 -12.09 13.38
N GLY A 83 13.80 -13.15 14.09
CA GLY A 83 12.47 -13.76 13.95
C GLY A 83 11.32 -12.75 14.15
N LEU A 84 11.49 -11.78 15.06
CA LEU A 84 10.52 -10.72 15.28
C LEU A 84 10.34 -9.79 14.06
N THR A 85 11.42 -9.41 13.38
CA THR A 85 11.34 -8.51 12.21
C THR A 85 10.59 -9.16 11.06
N ALA A 86 10.82 -10.46 10.84
CA ALA A 86 10.08 -11.25 9.87
C ALA A 86 8.57 -11.27 10.15
N ILE A 87 8.17 -11.46 11.43
CA ILE A 87 6.76 -11.44 11.85
C ILE A 87 6.15 -10.06 11.62
N LEU A 88 6.83 -8.99 12.02
CA LEU A 88 6.36 -7.61 11.83
C LEU A 88 6.16 -7.28 10.35
N GLY A 89 7.07 -7.75 9.48
CA GLY A 89 6.92 -7.61 8.03
C GLY A 89 5.69 -8.34 7.48
N TRP A 90 5.39 -9.55 7.96
CA TRP A 90 4.17 -10.27 7.59
C TRP A 90 2.90 -9.58 8.09
N ILE A 91 2.93 -8.99 9.30
CA ILE A 91 1.81 -8.19 9.83
C ILE A 91 1.56 -6.98 8.93
N PHE A 92 2.61 -6.27 8.51
CA PHE A 92 2.49 -5.17 7.57
C PHE A 92 1.85 -5.62 6.24
N LEU A 93 2.32 -6.73 5.67
CA LEU A 93 1.77 -7.29 4.43
C LEU A 93 0.29 -7.62 4.55
N ALA A 94 -0.10 -8.33 5.60
CA ALA A 94 -1.50 -8.68 5.84
C ALA A 94 -2.37 -7.42 6.00
N ALA A 95 -1.88 -6.42 6.74
CA ALA A 95 -2.56 -5.14 6.89
C ALA A 95 -2.73 -4.41 5.54
N ARG A 96 -1.71 -4.41 4.67
CA ARG A 96 -1.81 -3.80 3.33
C ARG A 96 -2.78 -4.56 2.42
N ALA A 97 -2.68 -5.88 2.38
CA ALA A 97 -3.57 -6.72 1.60
C ALA A 97 -5.04 -6.53 2.01
N ALA A 98 -5.32 -6.37 3.31
CA ALA A 98 -6.66 -6.11 3.83
C ALA A 98 -7.12 -4.65 3.60
N TYR A 99 -6.23 -3.67 3.74
CA TYR A 99 -6.55 -2.25 3.63
C TYR A 99 -7.16 -1.88 2.27
N ILE A 100 -6.63 -2.45 1.18
CA ILE A 100 -7.08 -2.15 -0.19
C ILE A 100 -8.57 -2.48 -0.40
N PRO A 101 -9.05 -3.73 -0.22
CA PRO A 101 -10.46 -4.07 -0.39
C PRO A 101 -11.35 -3.38 0.65
N ILE A 102 -10.90 -3.23 1.91
CA ILE A 102 -11.64 -2.50 2.95
C ILE A 102 -11.90 -1.05 2.54
N TYR A 103 -10.90 -0.38 1.95
CA TYR A 103 -11.06 0.99 1.47
C TYR A 103 -11.97 1.06 0.24
N ALA A 104 -11.79 0.14 -0.71
CA ALA A 104 -12.60 0.06 -1.93
C ALA A 104 -14.10 -0.11 -1.61
N LEU A 105 -14.40 -0.96 -0.62
CA LEU A 105 -15.75 -1.27 -0.13
C LEU A 105 -16.29 -0.27 0.91
N ASP A 106 -15.51 0.75 1.28
CA ASP A 106 -15.88 1.80 2.23
C ASP A 106 -16.28 1.29 3.62
N LEU A 107 -15.57 0.26 4.12
CA LEU A 107 -15.87 -0.37 5.40
C LEU A 107 -15.29 0.43 6.58
N ASN A 108 -16.16 1.17 7.26
CA ASN A 108 -15.89 1.92 8.48
C ASN A 108 -16.24 1.07 9.72
N PRO A 109 -15.40 0.97 10.78
CA PRO A 109 -14.10 1.63 11.03
C PRO A 109 -12.87 0.83 10.63
N TRP A 110 -13.07 -0.32 9.97
CA TRP A 110 -12.03 -1.30 9.68
C TRP A 110 -10.84 -0.73 8.92
N ARG A 111 -11.07 0.27 8.04
CA ARG A 111 -9.98 1.00 7.36
C ARG A 111 -8.94 1.56 8.33
N SER A 112 -9.37 2.25 9.37
CA SER A 112 -8.47 2.90 10.33
C SER A 112 -7.77 1.88 11.21
N VAL A 113 -8.46 0.80 11.57
CA VAL A 113 -7.89 -0.30 12.37
C VAL A 113 -6.74 -0.97 11.63
N VAL A 114 -6.97 -1.44 10.40
CA VAL A 114 -5.91 -2.11 9.62
C VAL A 114 -4.81 -1.14 9.20
N TRP A 115 -5.12 0.15 9.04
CA TRP A 115 -4.10 1.18 8.84
C TRP A 115 -3.16 1.29 10.03
N ALA A 116 -3.70 1.39 11.25
CA ALA A 116 -2.94 1.49 12.47
C ALA A 116 -2.04 0.25 12.69
N ILE A 117 -2.58 -0.96 12.43
CA ILE A 117 -1.80 -2.20 12.51
C ILE A 117 -0.56 -2.14 11.62
N GLY A 118 -0.72 -1.74 10.35
CA GLY A 118 0.40 -1.60 9.43
C GLY A 118 1.41 -0.52 9.86
N LEU A 119 0.93 0.61 10.37
CA LEU A 119 1.78 1.68 10.89
C LEU A 119 2.62 1.19 12.08
N PHE A 120 1.98 0.60 13.09
CA PHE A 120 2.68 0.15 14.30
C PHE A 120 3.64 -1.01 14.02
N ALA A 121 3.31 -1.92 13.10
CA ALA A 121 4.26 -2.94 12.65
C ALA A 121 5.52 -2.31 12.02
N THR A 122 5.35 -1.26 11.23
CA THR A 122 6.46 -0.53 10.61
C THR A 122 7.30 0.22 11.65
N LEU A 123 6.65 0.93 12.59
CA LEU A 123 7.36 1.64 13.65
C LEU A 123 8.11 0.67 14.58
N ALA A 124 7.54 -0.51 14.87
CA ALA A 124 8.22 -1.55 15.62
C ALA A 124 9.49 -2.06 14.92
N LEU A 125 9.49 -2.18 13.58
CA LEU A 125 10.71 -2.50 12.82
C LEU A 125 11.79 -1.43 13.00
N VAL A 126 11.41 -0.15 12.94
CA VAL A 126 12.35 0.95 13.18
C VAL A 126 12.91 0.89 14.61
N LEU A 127 12.08 0.57 15.60
CA LEU A 127 12.52 0.40 16.98
C LEU A 127 13.50 -0.78 17.14
N VAL A 128 13.25 -1.91 16.48
CA VAL A 128 14.17 -3.05 16.50
C VAL A 128 15.53 -2.69 15.90
N ALA A 129 15.57 -1.84 14.86
CA ALA A 129 16.84 -1.39 14.26
C ALA A 129 17.66 -0.45 15.17
N LEU A 130 17.06 0.10 16.22
CA LEU A 130 17.73 0.99 17.19
C LEU A 130 18.29 0.24 18.41
N LEU A 131 17.99 -1.05 18.53
CA LEU A 131 18.41 -1.93 19.63
C LEU A 131 19.57 -2.82 19.20
#